data_AF-A0A132B4P1-F1
#
_entry.id   AF-A0A132B4P1-F1
#
_cell.length_a   1.000
_cell.length_b   1.000
_cell.length_c   1.000
_cell.angle_alpha   90.00
_cell.angle_beta   90.00
_cell.angle_gamma   90.00
#
_symmetry.space_group_name_H-M   'P 1'
#
loop_
_entity.id
_entity.type
_entity.pdbx_description
1 polymer ?
#
loop_
_entity_poly.entity_id
_entity_poly.type
_entity_poly.pdbx_seq_one_letter_code
_entity_poly.pdbx_strand_id
1 'polypeptide(L)'
;MSSCGQGTPVLLGIWLVGPAGAVIRTYNQPGRQFGSSGVPKEDKETCFKTYLKTERLIDSARRSGMMKWAQSVTICTVIVLVGWLLWSSKTKPTPELQGQTAARYLHLLIPSNSRNVNLCKTLLSAAALDYPIPTAVNWNQSFDDASLVAGGSHLAKISGILDYLNTLGDERNDDLVLAVDAYDVWFQLRPVVMIHRYYELIRMAKQRIIARLSRAAVEAEKIEQSVIFSTQKRCWPREADDPGCFAIPESTLPKDVYGPETDTDAGTADNPYLKYRPRYLNSGVSMGDVAGMKRLFRHALQRMQQDRNFGSDQNIFAQILG
;
A
#
# COMPACT_ATOMS: atom_id res chain seq x y z
N MET A 1 0.35 54.45 -7.65
CA MET A 1 1.67 53.98 -8.16
C MET A 1 1.85 52.58 -7.60
N SER A 2 1.38 51.58 -8.36
CA SER A 2 2.20 50.60 -9.13
C SER A 2 2.66 49.43 -8.24
N SER A 3 2.38 48.15 -8.49
CA SER A 3 1.82 47.44 -9.63
C SER A 3 1.36 46.05 -9.16
N CYS A 4 0.21 45.58 -9.65
CA CYS A 4 -0.18 44.17 -9.60
C CYS A 4 0.71 43.38 -10.59
N GLY A 5 1.56 42.48 -10.07
CA GLY A 5 2.32 41.54 -10.88
C GLY A 5 1.48 40.29 -11.19
N GLN A 6 1.06 40.17 -12.43
CA GLN A 6 0.48 38.97 -13.02
C GLN A 6 1.50 37.82 -12.99
N GLY A 7 1.07 36.66 -12.47
CA GLY A 7 1.75 35.37 -12.64
C GLY A 7 0.73 34.35 -13.10
N THR A 8 0.69 34.12 -14.41
CA THR A 8 -0.13 33.13 -15.11
C THR A 8 0.01 31.71 -14.52
N PRO A 9 -1.10 30.95 -14.36
CA PRO A 9 -1.01 29.53 -14.07
C PRO A 9 -0.54 28.80 -15.34
N VAL A 10 0.66 28.22 -15.28
CA VAL A 10 1.09 27.28 -16.32
C VAL A 10 0.36 25.97 -16.08
N LEU A 11 -0.75 25.79 -16.81
CA LEU A 11 -1.30 24.48 -17.13
C LEU A 11 -0.34 23.80 -18.12
N LEU A 12 0.42 22.81 -17.65
CA LEU A 12 0.96 21.74 -18.50
C LEU A 12 0.48 20.44 -17.83
N GLY A 13 -0.37 19.63 -18.45
CA GLY A 13 -0.24 19.16 -19.82
C GLY A 13 0.24 17.71 -19.73
N ILE A 14 -0.72 16.80 -19.82
CA ILE A 14 -0.55 15.34 -19.79
C ILE A 14 0.54 14.91 -20.77
N TRP A 15 1.48 14.06 -20.30
CA TRP A 15 2.16 13.11 -21.16
C TRP A 15 1.97 11.70 -20.61
N LEU A 16 1.15 10.94 -21.34
CA LEU A 16 1.12 9.49 -21.29
C LEU A 16 2.28 8.97 -22.14
N VAL A 17 3.28 8.37 -21.49
CA VAL A 17 4.18 7.38 -22.08
C VAL A 17 4.41 6.32 -20.99
N GLY A 18 3.99 5.07 -21.21
CA GLY A 18 4.22 3.95 -20.28
C GLY A 18 5.63 3.35 -20.42
N PRO A 19 5.88 2.10 -19.98
CA PRO A 19 5.33 1.33 -18.87
C PRO A 19 6.32 1.24 -17.68
N ALA A 20 5.86 0.73 -16.53
CA ALA A 20 6.64 0.36 -15.34
C ALA A 20 7.16 1.49 -14.41
N GLY A 21 6.95 1.28 -13.11
CA GLY A 21 7.61 2.01 -12.03
C GLY A 21 6.82 3.19 -11.45
N ALA A 22 5.78 2.91 -10.66
CA ALA A 22 5.29 3.94 -9.75
C ALA A 22 6.20 4.02 -8.53
N VAL A 23 6.85 5.16 -8.38
CA VAL A 23 7.59 5.55 -7.17
C VAL A 23 6.56 5.98 -6.15
N ILE A 24 6.38 5.20 -5.08
CA ILE A 24 5.76 5.71 -3.85
C ILE A 24 6.82 6.61 -3.21
N ARG A 25 6.59 7.93 -3.20
CA ARG A 25 7.42 8.85 -2.42
C ARG A 25 6.96 8.81 -0.97
N THR A 26 7.74 8.21 -0.09
CA THR A 26 7.72 8.52 1.34
C THR A 26 8.58 9.76 1.55
N TYR A 27 8.02 10.79 2.19
CA TYR A 27 8.77 12.01 2.52
C TYR A 27 9.43 11.83 3.88
N ASN A 28 10.73 11.49 3.89
CA ASN A 28 11.54 11.56 5.10
C ASN A 28 12.43 12.81 5.02
N GLN A 29 12.11 13.84 5.80
CA GLN A 29 12.94 15.05 5.95
C GLN A 29 13.59 15.02 7.35
N PRO A 30 14.92 15.03 7.46
CA PRO A 30 15.59 15.17 8.75
C PRO A 30 15.56 16.64 9.19
N GLY A 31 15.10 16.89 10.42
CA GLY A 31 15.49 18.06 11.22
C GLY A 31 15.15 19.45 10.66
N ARG A 32 13.89 19.88 10.77
CA ARG A 32 13.56 21.29 11.05
C ARG A 32 12.57 21.37 12.19
N GLN A 33 13.02 21.91 13.32
CA GLN A 33 12.12 22.42 14.34
C GLN A 33 11.31 23.57 13.72
N PHE A 34 10.06 23.32 13.37
CA PHE A 34 9.11 24.40 13.11
C PHE A 34 8.62 24.90 14.46
N GLY A 35 9.01 26.14 14.77
CA GLY A 35 8.60 26.86 15.96
C GLY A 35 7.08 26.89 16.10
N SER A 36 6.63 26.67 17.32
CA SER A 36 5.23 26.76 17.74
C SER A 36 4.68 28.16 17.46
N SER A 37 3.96 28.31 16.36
CA SER A 37 3.10 29.46 16.14
C SER A 37 1.76 29.01 15.56
N GLY A 38 0.74 29.03 16.43
CA GLY A 38 -0.68 29.16 16.10
C GLY A 38 -1.25 28.29 14.98
N VAL A 39 -1.31 26.96 15.16
CA VAL A 39 -2.25 26.13 14.39
C VAL A 39 -3.58 26.10 15.15
N PRO A 40 -4.73 26.48 14.53
CA PRO A 40 -6.02 26.39 15.19
C PRO A 40 -6.30 24.96 15.63
N LYS A 41 -6.77 24.78 16.87
CA LYS A 41 -7.27 23.49 17.35
C LYS A 41 -8.51 23.12 16.55
N GLU A 42 -8.32 22.41 15.45
CA GLU A 42 -9.42 21.88 14.66
C GLU A 42 -10.18 20.84 15.50
N ASP A 43 -11.49 21.06 15.63
CA ASP A 43 -12.31 20.39 16.64
C ASP A 43 -12.43 18.88 16.39
N LYS A 44 -12.36 18.14 17.49
CA LYS A 44 -12.14 16.70 17.70
C LYS A 44 -13.13 15.78 16.97
N GLU A 45 -14.31 16.30 16.67
CA GLU A 45 -15.41 15.60 16.01
C GLU A 45 -15.39 15.81 14.49
N THR A 46 -14.73 16.87 14.03
CA THR A 46 -14.84 17.38 12.66
C THR A 46 -14.20 16.43 11.66
N CYS A 47 -13.02 15.86 11.93
CA CYS A 47 -12.35 14.97 10.97
C CYS A 47 -13.13 13.66 10.75
N PHE A 48 -13.55 12.98 11.81
CA PHE A 48 -14.32 11.74 11.69
C PHE A 48 -15.73 11.98 11.14
N LYS A 49 -16.40 13.06 11.58
CA LYS A 49 -17.68 13.48 10.97
C LYS A 49 -17.53 13.87 9.51
N THR A 50 -16.42 14.50 9.13
CA THR A 50 -16.14 14.87 7.73
C THR A 50 -15.88 13.62 6.89
N TYR A 51 -15.10 12.65 7.37
CA TYR A 51 -14.92 11.35 6.72
C TYR A 51 -16.27 10.64 6.50
N LEU A 52 -17.06 10.45 7.57
CA LEU A 52 -18.37 9.81 7.48
C LEU A 52 -19.38 10.60 6.62
N LYS A 53 -19.28 11.94 6.59
CA LYS A 53 -20.11 12.79 5.74
C LYS A 53 -19.73 12.63 4.27
N THR A 54 -18.44 12.56 3.96
CA THR A 54 -17.93 12.31 2.61
C THR A 54 -18.37 10.93 2.12
N GLU A 55 -18.27 9.89 2.94
CA GLU A 55 -18.79 8.54 2.61
C GLU A 55 -20.29 8.57 2.27
N ARG A 56 -21.11 9.23 3.11
CA ARG A 56 -22.56 9.38 2.82
C ARG A 56 -22.84 10.15 1.54
N LEU A 57 -22.03 11.18 1.22
CA LEU A 57 -22.19 11.97 0.01
C LEU A 57 -21.80 11.18 -1.24
N ILE A 58 -20.71 10.40 -1.20
CA ILE A 58 -20.28 9.51 -2.29
C ILE A 58 -21.32 8.42 -2.52
N ASP A 59 -21.83 7.80 -1.45
CA ASP A 59 -22.89 6.80 -1.53
C ASP A 59 -24.21 7.38 -2.07
N SER A 60 -24.55 8.61 -1.69
CA SER A 60 -25.70 9.33 -2.22
C SER A 60 -25.52 9.62 -3.72
N ALA A 61 -24.33 10.05 -4.13
CA ALA A 61 -24.00 10.30 -5.52
C ALA A 61 -24.09 9.00 -6.37
N ARG A 62 -23.55 7.88 -5.89
CA ARG A 62 -23.66 6.55 -6.54
C ARG A 62 -25.12 6.12 -6.73
N ARG A 63 -25.94 6.25 -5.67
CA ARG A 63 -27.36 5.92 -5.73
C ARG A 63 -28.13 6.83 -6.70
N SER A 64 -27.81 8.12 -6.73
CA SER A 64 -28.42 9.08 -7.66
C SER A 64 -28.06 8.82 -9.12
N GLY A 65 -26.84 8.31 -9.39
CA GLY A 65 -26.40 7.91 -10.73
C GLY A 65 -27.10 6.63 -11.24
N MET A 66 -27.33 5.65 -10.36
CA MET A 66 -28.13 4.46 -10.67
C MET A 66 -29.61 4.79 -10.92
N MET A 67 -30.15 5.83 -10.26
CA MET A 67 -31.57 6.17 -10.37
C MET A 67 -31.95 6.83 -11.71
N LYS A 68 -30.98 7.39 -12.45
CA LYS A 68 -31.21 7.98 -13.78
C LYS A 68 -31.26 6.96 -14.92
N TRP A 69 -30.74 5.74 -14.70
CA TRP A 69 -30.82 4.64 -15.68
C TRP A 69 -32.09 3.78 -15.53
N ALA A 70 -32.72 3.80 -14.35
CA ALA A 70 -33.83 2.90 -14.04
C ALA A 70 -35.17 3.26 -14.72
N GLN A 71 -35.33 4.49 -15.23
CA GLN A 71 -36.63 4.94 -15.77
C GLN A 71 -36.79 4.71 -17.29
N SER A 72 -35.70 4.50 -18.04
CA SER A 72 -35.77 4.24 -19.50
C SER A 72 -35.65 2.76 -19.87
N VAL A 73 -35.28 1.88 -18.93
CA VAL A 73 -35.00 0.45 -19.21
C VAL A 73 -36.27 -0.41 -19.17
N THR A 74 -37.32 0.01 -18.45
CA THR A 74 -38.52 -0.82 -18.19
C THR A 74 -39.36 -1.11 -19.44
N ILE A 75 -39.32 -0.26 -20.47
CA ILE A 75 -40.12 -0.46 -21.69
C ILE A 75 -39.34 -1.29 -22.72
N CYS A 76 -38.01 -1.11 -22.82
CA CYS A 76 -37.16 -1.92 -23.70
C CYS A 76 -37.01 -3.37 -23.20
N THR A 77 -37.01 -3.60 -21.87
CA THR A 77 -36.89 -4.95 -21.32
C THR A 77 -38.07 -5.83 -21.63
N VAL A 78 -39.31 -5.32 -21.65
CA VAL A 78 -40.50 -6.14 -21.95
C VAL A 78 -40.49 -6.63 -23.40
N ILE A 79 -40.10 -5.79 -24.36
CA ILE A 79 -40.06 -6.16 -25.79
C ILE A 79 -38.91 -7.13 -26.07
N VAL A 80 -37.74 -6.92 -25.45
CA VAL A 80 -36.60 -7.84 -25.58
C VAL A 80 -36.86 -9.16 -24.86
N LEU A 81 -37.55 -9.18 -23.72
CA LEU A 81 -37.90 -10.41 -22.99
C LEU A 81 -38.87 -11.30 -23.77
N VAL A 82 -39.87 -10.72 -24.45
CA VAL A 82 -40.79 -11.49 -25.29
C VAL A 82 -40.08 -12.04 -26.54
N GLY A 83 -39.19 -11.25 -27.16
CA GLY A 83 -38.34 -11.72 -28.27
C GLY A 83 -37.35 -12.81 -27.85
N TRP A 84 -36.80 -12.71 -26.64
CA TRP A 84 -35.86 -13.69 -26.07
C TRP A 84 -36.55 -14.98 -25.63
N LEU A 85 -37.76 -14.90 -25.05
CA LEU A 85 -38.57 -16.07 -24.70
C LEU A 85 -38.96 -16.88 -25.94
N LEU A 86 -39.20 -16.22 -27.08
CA LEU A 86 -39.51 -16.88 -28.35
C LEU A 86 -38.25 -17.41 -29.08
N TRP A 87 -37.05 -16.91 -28.77
CA TRP A 87 -35.77 -17.39 -29.33
C TRP A 87 -35.12 -18.50 -28.48
N SER A 88 -35.28 -18.49 -27.15
CA SER A 88 -34.57 -19.40 -26.22
C SER A 88 -35.04 -20.86 -26.25
N SER A 89 -35.93 -21.24 -27.18
CA SER A 89 -36.35 -22.64 -27.36
C SER A 89 -35.22 -23.59 -27.81
N LYS A 90 -34.01 -23.10 -28.16
CA LYS A 90 -32.90 -23.95 -28.65
C LYS A 90 -31.50 -23.66 -28.10
N THR A 91 -31.34 -23.01 -26.96
CA THR A 91 -29.99 -22.85 -26.36
C THR A 91 -29.74 -23.89 -25.28
N LYS A 92 -28.76 -24.78 -25.52
CA LYS A 92 -28.23 -25.69 -24.49
C LYS A 92 -27.69 -24.88 -23.30
N PRO A 93 -27.85 -25.34 -22.05
CA PRO A 93 -27.35 -24.63 -20.88
C PRO A 93 -25.83 -24.42 -21.03
N THR A 94 -25.39 -23.18 -20.92
CA THR A 94 -23.98 -22.85 -20.76
C THR A 94 -23.48 -23.50 -19.47
N PRO A 95 -22.29 -24.13 -19.43
CA PRO A 95 -21.78 -24.67 -18.18
C PRO A 95 -21.61 -23.51 -17.20
N GLU A 96 -22.38 -23.57 -16.12
CA GLU A 96 -22.18 -22.73 -14.95
C GLU A 96 -20.72 -22.90 -14.52
N LEU A 97 -19.98 -21.79 -14.47
CA LEU A 97 -18.62 -21.76 -13.94
C LEU A 97 -18.70 -22.08 -12.45
N GLN A 98 -18.80 -23.35 -12.10
CA GLN A 98 -18.66 -23.89 -10.75
C GLN A 98 -17.19 -23.81 -10.33
N GLY A 99 -16.68 -22.59 -10.24
CA GLY A 99 -15.74 -22.23 -9.20
C GLY A 99 -16.54 -21.37 -8.25
N GLN A 100 -16.69 -21.77 -7.00
CA GLN A 100 -16.95 -20.79 -5.95
C GLN A 100 -15.84 -19.75 -6.08
N THR A 101 -16.12 -18.62 -6.72
CA THR A 101 -15.23 -17.46 -6.65
C THR A 101 -15.34 -16.99 -5.22
N ALA A 102 -14.55 -17.60 -4.32
CA ALA A 102 -14.35 -17.07 -2.99
C ALA A 102 -14.00 -15.59 -3.21
N ALA A 103 -14.89 -14.70 -2.76
CA ALA A 103 -14.72 -13.27 -2.98
C ALA A 103 -13.40 -12.89 -2.32
N ARG A 104 -12.44 -12.39 -3.11
CA ARG A 104 -11.15 -11.91 -2.61
C ARG A 104 -11.31 -10.48 -2.15
N TYR A 105 -11.10 -10.23 -0.87
CA TYR A 105 -11.20 -8.90 -0.28
C TYR A 105 -9.83 -8.22 -0.21
N LEU A 106 -9.86 -6.88 -0.18
CA LEU A 106 -8.70 -6.07 0.18
C LEU A 106 -8.92 -5.54 1.60
N HIS A 107 -8.00 -5.86 2.50
CA HIS A 107 -7.91 -5.30 3.84
C HIS A 107 -6.90 -4.15 3.85
N LEU A 108 -7.30 -2.97 4.34
CA LEU A 108 -6.39 -1.84 4.52
C LEU A 108 -6.11 -1.66 6.02
N LEU A 109 -4.86 -1.84 6.43
CA LEU A 109 -4.42 -1.72 7.82
C LEU A 109 -3.57 -0.47 8.00
N ILE A 110 -3.89 0.33 9.02
CA ILE A 110 -3.18 1.58 9.33
C ILE A 110 -2.80 1.57 10.82
N PRO A 111 -1.57 1.18 11.18
CA PRO A 111 -1.06 1.27 12.54
C PRO A 111 -1.05 2.72 13.02
N SER A 112 -1.93 3.04 13.95
CA SER A 112 -2.12 4.39 14.50
C SER A 112 -2.63 4.32 15.93
N ASN A 113 -2.00 5.08 16.81
CA ASN A 113 -2.27 5.03 18.24
C ASN A 113 -3.08 6.21 18.75
N SER A 114 -3.12 7.31 17.99
CA SER A 114 -3.75 8.55 18.42
C SER A 114 -4.26 9.37 17.25
N ARG A 115 -5.03 10.41 17.59
CA ARG A 115 -5.53 11.39 16.61
C ARG A 115 -4.37 12.23 16.12
N ASN A 116 -4.26 12.36 14.79
CA ASN A 116 -3.23 13.18 14.17
C ASN A 116 -3.76 13.79 12.87
N VAL A 117 -3.41 15.04 12.58
CA VAL A 117 -3.79 15.72 11.33
C VAL A 117 -3.28 14.95 10.11
N ASN A 118 -2.09 14.37 10.19
CA ASN A 118 -1.56 13.57 9.09
C ASN A 118 -2.28 12.23 8.93
N LEU A 119 -2.74 11.60 10.02
CA LEU A 119 -3.64 10.45 9.91
C LEU A 119 -4.94 10.84 9.20
N CYS A 120 -5.52 12.01 9.50
CA CYS A 120 -6.68 12.52 8.78
C CYS A 120 -6.42 12.68 7.28
N LYS A 121 -5.23 13.14 6.88
CA LYS A 121 -4.84 13.24 5.46
C LYS A 121 -4.75 11.86 4.80
N THR A 122 -4.13 10.89 5.48
CA THR A 122 -4.05 9.50 5.02
C THR A 122 -5.44 8.91 4.80
N LEU A 123 -6.32 9.00 5.81
CA LEU A 123 -7.70 8.52 5.74
C LEU A 123 -8.52 9.22 4.65
N LEU A 124 -8.40 10.55 4.53
CA LEU A 124 -9.11 11.32 3.51
C LEU A 124 -8.68 10.92 2.09
N SER A 125 -7.38 10.76 1.85
CA SER A 125 -6.88 10.33 0.55
C SER A 125 -7.32 8.90 0.19
N ALA A 126 -7.39 8.00 1.17
CA ALA A 126 -7.93 6.66 0.99
C ALA A 126 -9.41 6.70 0.60
N ALA A 127 -10.23 7.47 1.33
CA ALA A 127 -11.65 7.65 1.06
C ALA A 127 -11.91 8.19 -0.35
N ALA A 128 -11.17 9.24 -0.72
CA ALA A 128 -11.30 9.90 -2.02
C ALA A 128 -11.00 8.96 -3.20
N LEU A 129 -10.25 7.88 -2.97
CA LEU A 129 -9.83 6.91 -3.99
C LEU A 129 -10.60 5.59 -3.93
N ASP A 130 -11.66 5.51 -3.12
CA ASP A 130 -12.48 4.32 -2.89
C ASP A 130 -11.71 3.13 -2.29
N TYR A 131 -10.75 3.38 -1.39
CA TYR A 131 -10.18 2.30 -0.58
C TYR A 131 -11.24 1.70 0.37
N PRO A 132 -11.12 0.40 0.72
CA PRO A 132 -11.93 -0.18 1.78
C PRO A 132 -11.70 0.59 3.08
N ILE A 133 -12.73 0.58 3.95
CA ILE A 133 -12.66 1.25 5.25
C ILE A 133 -11.41 0.74 6.00
N PRO A 134 -10.46 1.64 6.34
CA PRO A 134 -9.24 1.23 7.00
C PRO A 134 -9.49 0.67 8.39
N THR A 135 -8.77 -0.39 8.76
CA THR A 135 -8.68 -0.83 10.15
C THR A 135 -7.53 -0.07 10.82
N ALA A 136 -7.87 0.74 11.81
CA ALA A 136 -6.88 1.37 12.69
C ALA A 136 -6.31 0.31 13.65
N VAL A 137 -5.02 -0.01 13.48
CA VAL A 137 -4.32 -0.97 14.33
C VAL A 137 -3.67 -0.22 15.49
N ASN A 138 -3.80 -0.72 16.72
CA ASN A 138 -3.27 -0.13 17.96
C ASN A 138 -3.92 1.18 18.45
N TRP A 139 -5.16 1.44 18.04
CA TRP A 139 -5.85 2.67 18.45
C TRP A 139 -5.96 2.78 19.98
N ASN A 140 -5.68 3.98 20.51
CA ASN A 140 -5.75 4.28 21.95
C ASN A 140 -4.78 3.46 22.82
N GLN A 141 -3.72 2.92 22.24
CA GLN A 141 -2.60 2.32 22.96
C GLN A 141 -1.48 3.36 23.17
N SER A 142 -0.74 3.24 24.27
CA SER A 142 0.42 4.08 24.59
C SER A 142 1.70 3.26 24.51
N PHE A 143 2.77 3.88 24.01
CA PHE A 143 4.07 3.26 23.76
C PHE A 143 5.17 4.13 24.36
N ASP A 144 5.30 4.06 25.68
CA ASP A 144 6.20 4.91 26.48
C ASP A 144 7.15 4.09 27.36
N ASP A 145 7.38 2.82 27.01
CA ASP A 145 8.30 1.94 27.75
C ASP A 145 9.75 2.38 27.50
N ALA A 146 10.35 3.02 28.52
CA ALA A 146 11.72 3.52 28.46
C ALA A 146 12.78 2.42 28.28
N SER A 147 12.44 1.15 28.53
CA SER A 147 13.34 0.01 28.30
C SER A 147 13.39 -0.43 26.83
N LEU A 148 12.48 0.07 26.00
CA LEU A 148 12.29 -0.31 24.60
C LEU A 148 12.64 0.83 23.65
N VAL A 149 13.23 0.48 22.50
CA VAL A 149 13.49 1.44 21.43
C VAL A 149 12.16 2.06 20.95
N ALA A 150 12.13 3.39 20.87
CA ALA A 150 10.95 4.20 20.53
C ALA A 150 9.69 3.83 21.36
N GLY A 151 9.88 3.51 22.64
CA GLY A 151 8.80 3.20 23.57
C GLY A 151 8.04 1.90 23.29
N GLY A 152 8.56 1.06 22.39
CA GLY A 152 7.90 -0.17 21.92
C GLY A 152 6.93 0.03 20.75
N SER A 153 6.88 1.21 20.14
CA SER A 153 5.97 1.49 19.02
C SER A 153 6.23 0.60 17.78
N HIS A 154 7.50 0.35 17.45
CA HIS A 154 7.88 -0.58 16.38
C HIS A 154 7.44 -2.02 16.69
N LEU A 155 7.51 -2.41 17.97
CA LEU A 155 7.02 -3.70 18.43
C LEU A 155 5.52 -3.84 18.21
N ALA A 156 4.79 -2.82 18.65
CA ALA A 156 3.35 -2.78 18.52
C ALA A 156 2.87 -2.79 17.07
N LYS A 157 3.60 -2.16 16.14
CA LYS A 157 3.26 -2.21 14.71
C LYS A 157 3.25 -3.65 14.20
N ILE A 158 4.27 -4.44 14.52
CA ILE A 158 4.36 -5.84 14.08
C ILE A 158 3.32 -6.70 14.80
N SER A 159 3.23 -6.61 16.13
CA SER A 159 2.28 -7.41 16.90
C SER A 159 0.83 -7.08 16.56
N GLY A 160 0.47 -5.79 16.47
CA GLY A 160 -0.89 -5.36 16.18
C GLY A 160 -1.36 -5.75 14.78
N ILE A 161 -0.48 -5.69 13.77
CA ILE A 161 -0.81 -6.21 12.44
C ILE A 161 -1.03 -7.72 12.51
N LEU A 162 -0.16 -8.46 13.20
CA LEU A 162 -0.30 -9.90 13.36
C LEU A 162 -1.60 -10.28 14.09
N ASP A 163 -1.98 -9.53 15.12
CA ASP A 163 -3.21 -9.73 15.88
C ASP A 163 -4.43 -9.60 14.97
N TYR A 164 -4.49 -8.54 14.13
CA TYR A 164 -5.53 -8.41 13.12
C TYR A 164 -5.56 -9.59 12.16
N LEU A 165 -4.40 -9.97 11.61
CA LEU A 165 -4.30 -11.09 10.67
C LEU A 165 -4.79 -12.40 11.28
N ASN A 166 -4.53 -12.65 12.56
CA ASN A 166 -5.00 -13.83 13.28
C ASN A 166 -6.52 -13.84 13.52
N THR A 167 -7.22 -12.71 13.39
CA THR A 167 -8.70 -12.68 13.42
C THR A 167 -9.33 -13.22 12.14
N LEU A 168 -8.57 -13.28 11.04
CA LEU A 168 -9.03 -13.80 9.76
C LEU A 168 -8.85 -15.32 9.75
N GLY A 169 -9.92 -16.07 9.51
CA GLY A 169 -9.88 -17.52 9.38
C GLY A 169 -9.14 -17.98 8.12
N ASP A 170 -8.94 -19.29 7.99
CA ASP A 170 -8.21 -19.88 6.86
C ASP A 170 -8.93 -19.69 5.52
N GLU A 171 -10.25 -19.51 5.53
CA GLU A 171 -11.07 -19.17 4.37
C GLU A 171 -10.72 -17.82 3.74
N ARG A 172 -9.99 -16.97 4.47
CA ARG A 172 -9.54 -15.64 4.02
C ARG A 172 -8.05 -15.61 3.66
N ASN A 173 -7.37 -16.76 3.64
CA ASN A 173 -5.93 -16.83 3.40
C ASN A 173 -5.51 -16.26 2.03
N ASP A 174 -6.41 -16.28 1.04
CA ASP A 174 -6.22 -15.74 -0.31
C ASP A 174 -6.59 -14.24 -0.46
N ASP A 175 -7.11 -13.62 0.59
CA ASP A 175 -7.39 -12.18 0.58
C ASP A 175 -6.10 -11.37 0.57
N LEU A 176 -6.19 -10.15 0.06
CA LEU A 176 -5.08 -9.22 0.05
C LEU A 176 -5.11 -8.30 1.26
N VAL A 177 -3.94 -8.04 1.80
CA VAL A 177 -3.72 -7.05 2.86
C VAL A 177 -2.78 -5.99 2.33
N LEU A 178 -3.14 -4.73 2.52
CA LEU A 178 -2.29 -3.57 2.34
C LEU A 178 -2.10 -2.91 3.71
N ALA A 179 -0.88 -2.98 4.25
CA ALA A 179 -0.52 -2.28 5.47
C ALA A 179 0.30 -1.03 5.12
N VAL A 180 -0.12 0.13 5.61
CA VAL A 180 0.56 1.42 5.38
C VAL A 180 0.74 2.18 6.68
N ASP A 181 1.82 2.96 6.77
CA ASP A 181 2.03 3.90 7.86
C ASP A 181 0.96 5.00 7.89
N ALA A 182 0.71 5.51 9.09
CA ALA A 182 -0.40 6.41 9.35
C ALA A 182 -0.10 7.89 9.08
N TYR A 183 1.12 8.34 9.35
CA TYR A 183 1.39 9.77 9.60
C TYR A 183 2.18 10.46 8.48
N ASP A 184 2.62 9.74 7.46
CA ASP A 184 3.49 10.23 6.39
C ASP A 184 3.20 9.58 5.02
N VAL A 185 2.00 9.02 4.84
CA VAL A 185 1.56 8.33 3.61
C VAL A 185 0.26 8.92 3.08
N TRP A 186 0.22 9.30 1.80
CA TRP A 186 -1.03 9.69 1.13
C TRP A 186 -1.28 8.80 -0.09
N PHE A 187 -2.54 8.42 -0.32
CA PHE A 187 -2.94 7.66 -1.48
C PHE A 187 -3.08 8.56 -2.70
N GLN A 188 -2.50 8.14 -3.82
CA GLN A 188 -2.56 8.86 -5.10
C GLN A 188 -3.21 8.03 -6.21
N LEU A 189 -3.39 6.72 -5.99
CA LEU A 189 -3.88 5.77 -6.99
C LEU A 189 -5.01 4.94 -6.40
N ARG A 190 -5.97 4.54 -7.24
CA ARG A 190 -7.10 3.69 -6.82
C ARG A 190 -6.64 2.27 -6.44
N PRO A 191 -7.37 1.56 -5.56
CA PRO A 191 -7.02 0.21 -5.13
C PRO A 191 -6.82 -0.78 -6.29
N VAL A 192 -7.65 -0.70 -7.33
CA VAL A 192 -7.56 -1.58 -8.51
C VAL A 192 -6.21 -1.50 -9.20
N VAL A 193 -5.58 -0.31 -9.22
CA VAL A 193 -4.25 -0.12 -9.81
C VAL A 193 -3.18 -0.77 -8.93
N MET A 194 -3.31 -0.63 -7.60
CA MET A 194 -2.39 -1.25 -6.65
C MET A 194 -2.47 -2.78 -6.71
N ILE A 195 -3.68 -3.35 -6.74
CA ILE A 195 -3.93 -4.79 -6.86
C ILE A 195 -3.37 -5.34 -8.17
N HIS A 196 -3.63 -4.67 -9.29
CA HIS A 196 -3.09 -5.09 -10.59
C HIS A 196 -1.55 -5.13 -10.57
N ARG A 197 -0.92 -4.06 -10.06
CA ARG A 197 0.55 -3.98 -9.97
C ARG A 197 1.14 -5.00 -9.02
N TYR A 198 0.47 -5.29 -7.90
CA TYR A 198 0.87 -6.36 -6.99
C TYR A 198 0.97 -7.69 -7.75
N TYR A 199 -0.10 -8.13 -8.42
CA TYR A 199 -0.07 -9.42 -9.14
C TYR A 199 0.93 -9.44 -10.30
N GLU A 200 1.14 -8.31 -10.98
CA GLU A 200 2.17 -8.17 -11.99
C GLU A 200 3.58 -8.38 -11.40
N LEU A 201 3.88 -7.73 -10.27
CA LEU A 201 5.16 -7.87 -9.57
C LEU A 201 5.39 -9.29 -9.08
N ILE A 202 4.35 -9.95 -8.54
CA ILE A 202 4.41 -11.35 -8.11
C ILE A 202 4.71 -12.29 -9.29
N ARG A 203 4.06 -12.08 -10.44
CA ARG A 203 4.34 -12.84 -11.66
C ARG A 203 5.78 -12.64 -12.15
N MET A 204 6.26 -11.39 -12.16
CA MET A 204 7.64 -11.07 -12.55
C MET A 204 8.66 -11.67 -11.55
N ALA A 205 8.36 -11.64 -10.25
CA ALA A 205 9.19 -12.26 -9.23
C ALA A 205 9.31 -13.77 -9.45
N LYS A 206 8.18 -14.46 -9.69
CA LYS A 206 8.17 -15.89 -10.00
C LYS A 206 9.07 -16.23 -11.20
N GLN A 207 9.04 -15.43 -12.26
CA GLN A 207 9.92 -15.62 -13.42
C GLN A 207 11.40 -15.48 -13.05
N ARG A 208 11.78 -14.47 -12.25
CA ARG A 208 13.16 -14.29 -11.78
C ARG A 208 13.63 -15.43 -10.89
N ILE A 209 12.79 -15.88 -9.96
CA ILE A 209 13.09 -17.00 -9.05
C ILE A 209 13.32 -18.28 -9.85
N ILE A 210 12.45 -18.60 -10.82
CA ILE A 210 12.63 -19.76 -11.70
C ILE A 210 13.92 -19.66 -12.52
N ALA A 211 14.24 -18.49 -13.06
CA ALA A 211 15.49 -18.28 -13.80
C ALA A 211 16.73 -18.48 -12.92
N ARG A 212 16.65 -18.17 -11.62
CA ARG A 212 17.76 -18.29 -10.68
C ARG A 212 17.92 -19.70 -10.10
N LEU A 213 16.82 -20.36 -9.76
CA LEU A 213 16.81 -21.62 -9.00
C LEU A 213 16.38 -22.85 -9.81
N SER A 214 15.95 -22.68 -11.07
CA SER A 214 15.24 -23.68 -11.88
C SER A 214 13.79 -23.93 -11.44
N ARG A 215 12.96 -24.35 -12.40
CA ARG A 215 11.55 -24.71 -12.15
C ARG A 215 11.43 -25.89 -11.16
N ALA A 216 12.27 -26.91 -11.32
CA ALA A 216 12.21 -28.12 -10.49
C ALA A 216 12.46 -27.81 -9.01
N ALA A 217 13.47 -26.98 -8.69
CA ALA A 217 13.75 -26.60 -7.30
C ALA A 217 12.61 -25.74 -6.72
N VAL A 218 12.08 -24.80 -7.51
CA VAL A 218 10.95 -23.95 -7.08
C VAL A 218 9.71 -24.78 -6.74
N GLU A 219 9.40 -25.79 -7.55
CA GLU A 219 8.23 -26.66 -7.35
C GLU A 219 8.44 -27.64 -6.19
N ALA A 220 9.64 -28.21 -6.05
CA ALA A 220 9.98 -29.13 -4.96
C ALA A 220 9.94 -28.43 -3.58
N GLU A 221 10.53 -27.24 -3.48
CA GLU A 221 10.65 -26.49 -2.23
C GLU A 221 9.50 -25.48 -2.02
N LYS A 222 8.53 -25.44 -2.95
CA LYS A 222 7.39 -24.51 -2.93
C LYS A 222 7.81 -23.05 -2.72
N ILE A 223 8.86 -22.63 -3.43
CA ILE A 223 9.43 -21.28 -3.31
C ILE A 223 8.51 -20.29 -4.04
N GLU A 224 7.91 -19.39 -3.28
CA GLU A 224 7.08 -18.32 -3.82
C GLU A 224 7.31 -17.01 -3.09
N GLN A 225 7.15 -15.91 -3.82
CA GLN A 225 7.04 -14.59 -3.22
C GLN A 225 5.55 -14.22 -3.21
N SER A 226 4.99 -14.01 -2.02
CA SER A 226 3.61 -13.55 -1.83
C SER A 226 3.49 -12.18 -1.16
N VAL A 227 4.59 -11.65 -0.61
CA VAL A 227 4.63 -10.35 0.04
C VAL A 227 5.58 -9.42 -0.70
N ILE A 228 5.18 -8.16 -0.84
CA ILE A 228 6.01 -7.06 -1.32
C ILE A 228 6.09 -5.98 -0.25
N PHE A 229 7.25 -5.32 -0.17
CA PHE A 229 7.46 -4.12 0.63
C PHE A 229 7.76 -2.93 -0.29
N SER A 230 7.50 -1.73 0.20
CA SER A 230 8.12 -0.53 -0.38
C SER A 230 9.64 -0.64 -0.36
N THR A 231 10.29 0.07 -1.28
CA THR A 231 11.74 0.17 -1.34
C THR A 231 12.22 1.60 -1.14
N GLN A 232 13.42 1.74 -0.62
CA GLN A 232 14.12 3.00 -0.43
C GLN A 232 15.55 2.94 -1.00
N LYS A 233 16.17 4.11 -1.13
CA LYS A 233 17.46 4.30 -1.81
C LYS A 233 18.66 4.05 -0.89
N ARG A 234 18.50 4.31 0.41
CA ARG A 234 19.54 4.12 1.43
C ARG A 234 19.28 2.81 2.17
N CYS A 235 20.31 2.02 2.50
CA CYS A 235 20.14 0.97 3.50
C CYS A 235 19.99 1.63 4.86
N TRP A 236 18.93 1.32 5.61
CA TRP A 236 18.71 1.91 6.94
C TRP A 236 18.00 0.88 7.82
N PRO A 237 18.35 0.77 9.12
CA PRO A 237 19.31 1.59 9.87
C PRO A 237 20.79 1.17 9.72
N ARG A 238 21.06 0.14 8.90
CA ARG A 238 22.43 -0.38 8.65
C ARG A 238 23.11 0.36 7.51
N GLU A 239 24.42 0.21 7.38
CA GLU A 239 25.20 0.80 6.28
C GLU A 239 25.32 -0.15 5.08
N ALA A 240 25.71 0.37 3.92
CA ALA A 240 25.69 -0.39 2.66
C ALA A 240 26.66 -1.59 2.63
N ASP A 241 27.66 -1.59 3.51
CA ASP A 241 28.64 -2.67 3.69
C ASP A 241 28.18 -3.75 4.68
N ASP A 242 27.03 -3.56 5.34
CA ASP A 242 26.41 -4.60 6.15
C ASP A 242 26.09 -5.83 5.28
N PRO A 243 26.40 -7.07 5.72
CA PRO A 243 26.18 -8.27 4.93
C PRO A 243 24.75 -8.42 4.42
N GLY A 244 23.76 -7.97 5.20
CA GLY A 244 22.37 -7.97 4.76
C GLY A 244 22.15 -6.97 3.64
N CYS A 245 22.55 -5.72 3.83
CA CYS A 245 22.48 -4.69 2.79
C CYS A 245 23.23 -5.09 1.50
N PHE A 246 24.33 -5.83 1.60
CA PHE A 246 25.09 -6.32 0.46
C PHE A 246 24.39 -7.46 -0.30
N ALA A 247 23.67 -8.34 0.42
CA ALA A 247 22.99 -9.50 -0.18
C ALA A 247 21.73 -9.13 -0.97
N ILE A 248 21.17 -7.93 -0.75
CA ILE A 248 19.97 -7.45 -1.43
C ILE A 248 20.15 -7.40 -2.96
N PRO A 249 19.24 -8.02 -3.74
CA PRO A 249 19.31 -7.98 -5.20
C PRO A 249 19.34 -6.57 -5.78
N GLU A 250 19.99 -6.43 -6.93
CA GLU A 250 19.99 -5.18 -7.69
C GLU A 250 18.59 -4.72 -8.08
N SER A 251 18.41 -3.40 -8.18
CA SER A 251 17.12 -2.82 -8.56
C SER A 251 16.67 -3.28 -9.94
N THR A 252 15.40 -3.63 -10.06
CA THR A 252 14.78 -4.04 -11.33
C THR A 252 14.37 -2.88 -12.23
N LEU A 253 14.56 -1.63 -11.77
CA LEU A 253 14.34 -0.44 -12.58
C LEU A 253 15.36 -0.35 -13.73
N PRO A 254 15.03 0.32 -14.84
CA PRO A 254 15.97 0.61 -15.92
C PRO A 254 17.25 1.27 -15.39
N LYS A 255 18.40 0.91 -15.96
CA LYS A 255 19.73 1.41 -15.54
C LYS A 255 19.93 2.90 -15.80
N ASP A 256 19.01 3.53 -16.52
CA ASP A 256 19.02 4.92 -16.95
C ASP A 256 17.78 5.69 -16.45
N VAL A 257 17.04 5.16 -15.47
CA VAL A 257 15.78 5.75 -14.98
C VAL A 257 15.91 7.18 -14.46
N TYR A 258 17.12 7.59 -14.04
CA TYR A 258 17.43 8.97 -13.63
C TYR A 258 18.41 9.67 -14.59
N GLY A 259 18.56 9.16 -15.81
CA GLY A 259 19.52 9.64 -16.80
C GLY A 259 20.91 9.00 -16.67
N PRO A 260 21.94 9.56 -17.33
CA PRO A 260 23.29 9.00 -17.39
C PRO A 260 23.99 8.85 -16.02
N GLU A 261 23.53 9.60 -15.02
CA GLU A 261 24.06 9.60 -13.64
C GLU A 261 23.23 8.70 -12.70
N THR A 262 22.53 7.71 -13.26
CA THR A 262 21.83 6.71 -12.44
C THR A 262 22.85 5.88 -11.65
N ASP A 263 22.55 5.62 -10.37
CA ASP A 263 23.42 4.93 -9.41
C ASP A 263 24.76 5.63 -9.15
N THR A 264 24.83 6.95 -9.34
CA THR A 264 25.96 7.78 -8.93
C THR A 264 25.53 8.82 -7.89
N ASP A 265 26.48 9.27 -7.06
CA ASP A 265 26.26 10.42 -6.18
C ASP A 265 25.99 11.66 -7.05
N ALA A 266 24.84 12.29 -6.84
CA ALA A 266 24.41 13.47 -7.58
C ALA A 266 25.14 14.75 -7.14
N GLY A 267 26.05 14.67 -6.16
CA GLY A 267 26.79 15.81 -5.61
C GLY A 267 25.93 16.74 -4.76
N THR A 268 24.70 16.34 -4.43
CA THR A 268 23.80 17.11 -3.57
C THR A 268 24.03 16.71 -2.13
N ALA A 269 24.75 17.55 -1.36
CA ALA A 269 25.12 17.28 0.03
C ALA A 269 23.94 16.88 0.92
N ASP A 270 22.75 17.46 0.67
CA ASP A 270 21.54 17.17 1.45
C ASP A 270 20.88 15.82 1.11
N ASN A 271 21.17 15.24 -0.07
CA ASN A 271 20.58 13.99 -0.53
C ASN A 271 21.49 13.24 -1.53
N PRO A 272 22.58 12.62 -1.06
CA PRO A 272 23.52 11.90 -1.94
C PRO A 272 22.85 10.73 -2.67
N TYR A 273 21.75 10.21 -2.13
CA TYR A 273 21.03 9.07 -2.71
C TYR A 273 20.06 9.47 -3.84
N LEU A 274 20.02 10.74 -4.26
CA LEU A 274 18.99 11.25 -5.19
C LEU A 274 18.88 10.44 -6.48
N LYS A 275 19.99 9.97 -7.06
CA LYS A 275 20.01 9.23 -8.34
C LYS A 275 20.23 7.72 -8.20
N TYR A 276 20.20 7.18 -6.98
CA TYR A 276 20.27 5.74 -6.77
C TYR A 276 18.93 5.07 -7.01
N ARG A 277 18.93 3.94 -7.73
CA ARG A 277 17.74 3.11 -7.88
C ARG A 277 17.42 2.45 -6.54
N PRO A 278 16.17 2.57 -6.03
CA PRO A 278 15.81 1.95 -4.76
C PRO A 278 15.87 0.42 -4.86
N ARG A 279 16.42 -0.19 -3.82
CA ARG A 279 16.48 -1.65 -3.65
C ARG A 279 16.32 -2.11 -2.21
N TYR A 280 16.63 -1.25 -1.24
CA TYR A 280 16.55 -1.59 0.18
C TYR A 280 15.11 -1.56 0.66
N LEU A 281 14.75 -2.47 1.57
CA LEU A 281 13.41 -2.54 2.14
C LEU A 281 13.07 -1.28 2.95
N ASN A 282 11.83 -0.81 2.82
CA ASN A 282 11.20 0.14 3.72
C ASN A 282 9.94 -0.50 4.30
N SER A 283 9.79 -0.50 5.62
CA SER A 283 8.69 -1.16 6.32
C SER A 283 7.40 -0.35 6.39
N GLY A 284 7.36 0.85 5.81
CA GLY A 284 6.21 1.75 5.88
C GLY A 284 5.04 1.33 4.99
N VAL A 285 5.28 0.51 3.97
CA VAL A 285 4.23 -0.09 3.14
C VAL A 285 4.55 -1.56 2.87
N SER A 286 3.57 -2.43 3.11
CA SER A 286 3.63 -3.82 2.68
C SER A 286 2.30 -4.29 2.11
N MET A 287 2.37 -5.20 1.15
CA MET A 287 1.19 -5.80 0.52
C MET A 287 1.41 -7.29 0.26
N GLY A 288 0.43 -8.12 0.56
CA GLY A 288 0.53 -9.56 0.34
C GLY A 288 -0.77 -10.28 0.63
N ASP A 289 -0.81 -11.58 0.34
CA ASP A 289 -1.92 -12.42 0.78
C ASP A 289 -1.90 -12.62 2.31
N VAL A 290 -3.08 -12.86 2.90
CA VAL A 290 -3.22 -13.04 4.35
C VAL A 290 -2.31 -14.16 4.87
N ALA A 291 -2.20 -15.27 4.15
CA ALA A 291 -1.37 -16.40 4.56
C ALA A 291 0.13 -16.03 4.65
N GLY A 292 0.65 -15.37 3.62
CA GLY A 292 2.03 -14.89 3.52
C GLY A 292 2.33 -13.81 4.56
N MET A 293 1.39 -12.87 4.74
CA MET A 293 1.49 -11.85 5.78
C MET A 293 1.52 -12.47 7.18
N LYS A 294 0.65 -13.45 7.48
CA LYS A 294 0.67 -14.20 8.75
C LYS A 294 2.01 -14.89 8.97
N ARG A 295 2.53 -15.61 7.96
CA ARG A 295 3.83 -16.31 8.04
C ARG A 295 4.96 -15.31 8.35
N LEU A 296 5.02 -14.22 7.59
CA LEU A 296 6.07 -13.21 7.73
C LEU A 296 6.02 -12.49 9.08
N PHE A 297 4.86 -11.96 9.47
CA PHE A 297 4.73 -11.18 10.71
C PHE A 297 4.89 -12.05 11.96
N ARG A 298 4.50 -13.33 11.90
CA ARG A 298 4.78 -14.30 12.98
C ARG A 298 6.28 -14.53 13.13
N HIS A 299 7.01 -14.69 12.02
CA HIS A 299 8.47 -14.83 12.04
C HIS A 299 9.18 -13.58 12.55
N ALA A 300 8.70 -12.40 12.16
CA ALA A 300 9.20 -11.13 12.66
C ALA A 300 9.00 -11.02 14.18
N LEU A 301 7.80 -11.33 14.68
CA LEU A 301 7.51 -11.33 16.11
C LEU A 301 8.39 -12.33 16.89
N GLN A 302 8.63 -13.52 16.34
CA GLN A 302 9.52 -14.51 16.96
C GLN A 302 10.96 -14.01 17.09
N ARG A 303 11.50 -13.33 16.06
CA ARG A 303 12.84 -12.71 16.14
C ARG A 303 12.88 -11.60 17.20
N MET A 304 11.84 -10.80 17.30
CA MET A 304 11.74 -9.71 18.29
C MET A 304 11.71 -10.22 19.73
N GLN A 305 11.17 -11.40 19.96
CA GLN A 305 11.17 -12.01 21.28
C GLN A 305 12.57 -12.47 21.72
N GLN A 306 13.47 -12.73 20.76
CA GLN A 306 14.86 -13.14 21.01
C GLN A 306 15.78 -11.93 21.24
N ASP A 307 15.50 -10.79 20.59
CA ASP A 307 16.16 -9.51 20.83
C ASP A 307 15.11 -8.41 20.96
N ARG A 308 14.78 -8.04 22.20
CA ARG A 308 13.75 -7.02 22.48
C ARG A 308 14.16 -5.60 22.08
N ASN A 309 15.45 -5.36 21.81
CA ASN A 309 16.00 -4.05 21.45
C ASN A 309 16.66 -4.06 20.07
N PHE A 310 16.05 -4.78 19.12
CA PHE A 310 16.44 -4.89 17.71
C PHE A 310 16.44 -3.56 16.92
N GLY A 311 16.07 -2.42 17.52
CA GLY A 311 16.04 -1.11 16.87
C GLY A 311 14.68 -0.76 16.27
N SER A 312 14.50 -1.02 14.96
CA SER A 312 13.30 -0.60 14.20
C SER A 312 12.62 -1.77 13.50
N ASP A 313 11.32 -1.65 13.24
CA ASP A 313 10.56 -2.63 12.45
C ASP A 313 11.21 -2.87 11.08
N GLN A 314 11.75 -1.80 10.49
CA GLN A 314 12.55 -1.88 9.27
C GLN A 314 13.77 -2.80 9.41
N ASN A 315 14.51 -2.74 10.54
CA ASN A 315 15.68 -3.58 10.76
C ASN A 315 15.31 -5.07 10.76
N ILE A 316 14.19 -5.45 11.39
CA ILE A 316 13.76 -6.86 11.42
C ILE A 316 13.41 -7.35 10.02
N PHE A 317 12.57 -6.60 9.31
CA PHE A 317 12.15 -7.03 7.98
C PHE A 317 13.34 -7.05 6.99
N ALA A 318 14.29 -6.13 7.13
CA ALA A 318 15.54 -6.16 6.38
C ALA A 318 16.34 -7.43 6.67
N GLN A 319 16.57 -7.78 7.94
CA GLN A 319 17.30 -9.01 8.31
C GLN A 319 16.59 -10.31 7.88
N ILE A 320 15.25 -10.30 7.81
CA ILE A 320 14.50 -11.45 7.28
C ILE A 320 14.70 -11.58 5.77
N LEU A 321 14.74 -10.45 5.06
CA LEU A 321 14.92 -10.43 3.61
C LEU A 321 16.32 -10.90 3.20
N GLY A 322 17.32 -10.65 4.05
CA GLY A 322 18.74 -10.86 3.77
C GLY A 322 19.39 -9.51 3.61
#